data_AF-V6AQN8-F1
#
_entry.id   AF-V6AQN8-F1
#
_cell.length_a   1.000
_cell.length_b   1.000
_cell.length_c   1.000
_cell.angle_alpha   90.00
_cell.angle_beta   90.00
_cell.angle_gamma   90.00
#
_symmetry.space_group_name_H-M   'P 1'
#
loop_
_entity.id
_entity.type
_entity.pdbx_description
1 polymer ?
#
loop_
_entity_poly.entity_id
_entity_poly.type
_entity_poly.pdbx_seq_one_letter_code
_entity_poly.pdbx_strand_id
1 'polypeptide(L)'
;MSQTMLDGYACVPYMHDHRSIEIKDAWYASNNVENMFFVTATFSSDSKPYFPSHANHYLLAKFSDNAKITKDMAMHPQEKTAFVFNISSELFERDVEGTMNFVSVYYLEYSKSDEDLSDLAMVVSKNDRVSKASTGNMLTFSSEPSKFTFPYSNNMVVLEVSSQKSHQSVNKYCEMTRRNVCRKGITMTNMVGLSILEKLK
;
A
#
# COMPACT_ATOMS: atom_id res chain seq x y z
N MET A 1 -9.81 -22.33 16.26
CA MET A 1 -9.38 -21.77 14.95
C MET A 1 -8.92 -20.35 15.23
N SER A 2 -7.61 -20.10 15.33
CA SER A 2 -7.10 -18.74 15.54
C SER A 2 -7.45 -17.92 14.30
N GLN A 3 -8.25 -16.87 14.46
CA GLN A 3 -8.31 -15.81 13.45
C GLN A 3 -6.89 -15.29 13.31
N THR A 4 -6.25 -15.56 12.17
CA THR A 4 -4.96 -15.00 11.84
C THR A 4 -5.15 -13.48 11.79
N MET A 5 -4.66 -12.78 12.81
CA MET A 5 -4.60 -11.32 12.80
C MET A 5 -3.59 -10.96 11.70
N LEU A 6 -4.11 -10.65 10.52
CA LEU A 6 -3.32 -10.13 9.41
C LEU A 6 -3.25 -8.62 9.58
N ASP A 7 -2.04 -8.10 9.57
CA ASP A 7 -1.74 -6.67 9.58
C ASP A 7 -1.68 -6.13 8.14
N GLY A 8 -1.54 -4.82 8.02
CA GLY A 8 -1.33 -4.19 6.74
C GLY A 8 -1.72 -2.72 6.70
N TYR A 9 -2.13 -2.26 5.52
CA TYR A 9 -2.39 -0.86 5.24
C TYR A 9 -3.80 -0.60 4.76
N ALA A 10 -4.46 0.37 5.38
CA ALA A 10 -5.76 0.86 5.00
C ALA A 10 -5.63 2.28 4.45
N CYS A 11 -6.15 2.51 3.25
CA CYS A 11 -6.12 3.80 2.55
C CYS A 11 -7.54 4.30 2.32
N VAL A 12 -7.94 5.38 3.01
CA VAL A 12 -9.25 6.03 2.81
C VAL A 12 -9.04 7.41 2.17
N PRO A 13 -9.82 7.78 1.14
CA PRO A 13 -9.81 9.13 0.59
C PRO A 13 -9.97 10.19 1.67
N TYR A 14 -9.07 11.18 1.68
CA TYR A 14 -9.15 12.30 2.63
C TYR A 14 -9.48 13.59 1.90
N MET A 15 -10.75 13.97 1.94
CA MET A 15 -11.28 15.14 1.24
C MET A 15 -11.57 16.32 2.18
N HIS A 16 -11.20 16.20 3.46
CA HIS A 16 -11.52 17.16 4.54
C HIS A 16 -13.02 17.46 4.70
N ASP A 17 -13.87 16.53 4.28
CA ASP A 17 -15.29 16.56 4.56
C ASP A 17 -15.58 15.95 5.95
N HIS A 18 -16.82 16.10 6.41
CA HIS A 18 -17.22 15.62 7.73
C HIS A 18 -16.94 14.12 7.93
N ARG A 19 -17.22 13.30 6.91
CA ARG A 19 -17.04 11.84 6.95
C ARG A 19 -15.58 11.43 7.08
N SER A 20 -14.71 12.03 6.28
CA SER A 20 -13.28 11.72 6.28
C SER A 20 -12.58 12.20 7.56
N ILE A 21 -13.10 13.26 8.21
CA ILE A 21 -12.69 13.67 9.55
C ILE A 21 -13.14 12.67 10.61
N GLU A 22 -14.39 12.21 10.58
CA GLU A 22 -14.90 11.19 11.51
C GLU A 22 -14.09 9.89 11.45
N ILE A 23 -13.74 9.43 10.24
CA ILE A 23 -12.88 8.25 10.06
C ILE A 23 -11.49 8.49 10.65
N LYS A 24 -10.91 9.69 10.43
CA LYS A 24 -9.61 10.07 11.01
C LYS A 24 -9.63 9.96 12.52
N ASP A 25 -10.64 10.53 13.17
CA ASP A 25 -10.73 10.59 14.63
C ASP A 25 -11.02 9.20 15.21
N ALA A 26 -11.87 8.40 14.56
CA ALA A 26 -12.14 7.01 14.94
C ALA A 26 -10.88 6.14 14.84
N TRP A 27 -10.12 6.25 13.75
CA TRP A 27 -8.86 5.52 13.57
C TRP A 27 -7.77 6.00 14.53
N TYR A 28 -7.71 7.30 14.82
CA TYR A 28 -6.78 7.85 15.80
C TYR A 28 -7.02 7.22 17.19
N ALA A 29 -8.28 7.13 17.61
CA ALA A 29 -8.67 6.52 18.90
C ALA A 29 -8.59 4.98 18.91
N SER A 30 -8.54 4.32 17.75
CA SER A 30 -8.56 2.86 17.65
C SER A 30 -7.22 2.23 18.04
N ASN A 31 -7.27 1.23 18.91
CA ASN A 31 -6.10 0.38 19.21
C ASN A 31 -5.70 -0.54 18.05
N ASN A 32 -6.56 -0.67 17.02
CA ASN A 32 -6.23 -1.46 15.84
C ASN A 32 -5.27 -0.74 14.89
N VAL A 33 -5.24 0.61 14.95
CA VAL A 33 -4.39 1.43 14.09
C VAL A 33 -3.15 1.85 14.88
N GLU A 34 -2.01 1.33 14.47
CA GLU A 34 -0.72 1.60 15.12
C GLU A 34 -0.17 2.95 14.69
N ASN A 35 -0.09 3.18 13.38
CA ASN A 35 0.41 4.41 12.78
C ASN A 35 -0.59 4.94 11.75
N MET A 36 -0.67 6.26 11.62
CA MET A 36 -1.53 6.91 10.62
C MET A 36 -0.83 8.08 9.96
N PHE A 37 -0.99 8.21 8.65
CA PHE A 37 -0.30 9.19 7.83
C PHE A 37 -1.25 9.89 6.87
N PHE A 38 -1.01 11.17 6.64
CA PHE A 38 -1.59 11.88 5.51
C PHE A 38 -0.67 11.73 4.30
N VAL A 39 -1.21 11.21 3.19
CA VAL A 39 -0.41 10.84 2.02
C VAL A 39 -0.98 11.39 0.72
N THR A 40 -0.10 11.60 -0.26
CA THR A 40 -0.48 11.84 -1.66
C THR A 40 -0.29 10.56 -2.47
N ALA A 41 -1.36 10.10 -3.11
CA ALA A 41 -1.36 8.93 -3.97
C ALA A 41 -1.05 9.30 -5.42
N THR A 42 -0.11 8.57 -6.03
CA THR A 42 0.25 8.66 -7.44
C THR A 42 0.04 7.29 -8.08
N PHE A 43 -1.08 7.14 -8.80
CA PHE A 43 -1.40 5.91 -9.52
C PHE A 43 -0.64 5.82 -10.84
N SER A 44 -0.21 4.61 -11.20
CA SER A 44 0.39 4.33 -12.51
C SER A 44 -0.62 4.47 -13.65
N SER A 45 -0.13 4.65 -14.88
CA SER A 45 -0.98 4.60 -16.08
C SER A 45 -1.75 3.29 -16.22
N ASP A 46 -1.16 2.20 -15.72
CA ASP A 46 -1.65 0.84 -15.95
C ASP A 46 -2.73 0.46 -14.93
N SER A 47 -2.67 1.04 -13.72
CA SER A 47 -3.66 0.82 -12.66
C SER A 47 -4.84 1.79 -12.71
N LYS A 48 -4.63 3.03 -13.20
CA LYS A 48 -5.67 4.08 -13.29
C LYS A 48 -6.99 3.62 -13.91
N PRO A 49 -7.01 2.84 -15.02
CA PRO A 49 -8.27 2.39 -15.63
C PRO A 49 -9.12 1.51 -14.71
N TYR A 50 -8.51 0.81 -13.75
CA TYR A 50 -9.22 -0.04 -12.80
C TYR A 50 -9.83 0.74 -11.63
N PHE A 51 -9.34 1.95 -11.36
CA PHE A 51 -9.76 2.80 -10.25
C PHE A 51 -10.14 4.20 -10.74
N PRO A 52 -11.21 4.35 -11.55
CA PRO A 52 -11.58 5.64 -12.13
C PRO A 52 -11.96 6.68 -11.08
N SER A 53 -12.51 6.27 -9.95
CA SER A 53 -12.89 7.12 -8.81
C SER A 53 -11.79 7.24 -7.75
N HIS A 54 -10.51 7.30 -8.14
CA HIS A 54 -9.42 7.50 -7.18
C HIS A 54 -9.36 8.94 -6.64
N ALA A 55 -8.75 9.11 -5.47
CA ALA A 55 -8.41 10.42 -4.91
C ALA A 55 -6.93 10.75 -5.12
N ASN A 56 -6.55 12.00 -4.87
CA ASN A 56 -5.14 12.40 -4.81
C ASN A 56 -4.58 12.28 -3.39
N HIS A 57 -5.44 12.44 -2.38
CA HIS A 57 -5.06 12.47 -0.98
C HIS A 57 -5.79 11.39 -0.19
N TYR A 58 -5.04 10.73 0.69
CA TYR A 58 -5.52 9.61 1.48
C TYR A 58 -5.03 9.70 2.93
N LEU A 59 -5.80 9.12 3.84
CA LEU A 59 -5.31 8.65 5.13
C LEU A 59 -4.79 7.24 4.93
N LEU A 60 -3.52 7.02 5.24
CA LEU A 60 -2.86 5.72 5.26
C LEU A 60 -2.72 5.27 6.71
N ALA A 61 -3.41 4.21 7.11
CA ALA A 61 -3.33 3.62 8.44
C ALA A 61 -2.66 2.25 8.39
N LYS A 62 -1.65 2.03 9.22
CA LYS A 62 -1.08 0.70 9.49
C LYS A 62 -1.93 0.04 10.58
N PHE A 63 -2.54 -1.09 10.27
CA PHE A 63 -3.45 -1.80 11.18
C PHE A 63 -2.92 -3.18 11.56
N SER A 64 -3.39 -3.72 12.68
CA SER A 64 -3.01 -5.05 13.19
C SER A 64 -4.04 -6.17 12.97
N ASP A 65 -5.32 -5.81 12.76
CA ASP A 65 -6.45 -6.74 12.64
C ASP A 65 -7.29 -6.37 11.41
N ASN A 66 -7.11 -7.16 10.34
CA ASN A 66 -7.85 -7.02 9.09
C ASN A 66 -9.38 -7.15 9.27
N ALA A 67 -9.86 -8.02 10.16
CA ALA A 67 -11.30 -8.23 10.30
C ALA A 67 -12.00 -6.97 10.82
N LYS A 68 -11.36 -6.26 11.76
CA LYS A 68 -11.85 -4.97 12.25
C LYS A 68 -11.81 -3.89 11.18
N ILE A 69 -10.65 -3.72 10.52
CA ILE A 69 -10.50 -2.62 9.55
C ILE A 69 -11.41 -2.81 8.33
N THR A 70 -11.56 -4.05 7.83
CA THR A 70 -12.44 -4.36 6.71
C THR A 70 -13.91 -4.12 7.08
N LYS A 71 -14.32 -4.44 8.31
CA LYS A 71 -15.66 -4.14 8.81
C LYS A 71 -15.90 -2.62 8.89
N ASP A 72 -14.94 -1.88 9.41
CA ASP A 72 -15.03 -0.41 9.51
C ASP A 72 -15.15 0.24 8.13
N MET A 73 -14.37 -0.25 7.15
CA MET A 73 -14.44 0.19 5.75
C MET A 73 -15.79 -0.09 5.10
N ALA A 74 -16.37 -1.27 5.35
CA ALA A 74 -17.66 -1.65 4.80
C ALA A 74 -18.82 -0.82 5.40
N MET A 75 -18.68 -0.34 6.64
CA MET A 75 -19.68 0.52 7.30
C MET A 75 -19.65 1.97 6.79
N HIS A 76 -18.53 2.43 6.23
CA HIS A 76 -18.34 3.81 5.78
C HIS A 76 -18.00 3.87 4.29
N PRO A 77 -18.91 3.45 3.39
CA PRO A 77 -18.65 3.46 1.96
C PRO A 77 -18.36 4.88 1.47
N GLN A 78 -17.27 5.00 0.71
CA GLN A 78 -16.79 6.25 0.14
C GLN A 78 -17.14 6.32 -1.35
N GLU A 79 -17.43 7.51 -1.88
CA GLU A 79 -17.61 7.71 -3.33
C GLU A 79 -16.32 7.39 -4.10
N LYS A 80 -15.18 7.78 -3.50
CA LYS A 80 -13.87 7.48 -4.05
C LYS A 80 -13.36 6.14 -3.54
N THR A 81 -12.61 5.44 -4.38
CA THR A 81 -12.11 4.10 -4.04
C THR A 81 -11.14 4.17 -2.85
N ALA A 82 -11.48 3.45 -1.78
CA ALA A 82 -10.62 3.12 -0.66
C ALA A 82 -9.98 1.74 -0.87
N PHE A 83 -8.81 1.53 -0.27
CA PHE A 83 -8.00 0.32 -0.47
C PHE A 83 -7.61 -0.27 0.88
N VAL A 84 -7.56 -1.60 0.96
CA VAL A 84 -6.93 -2.32 2.07
C VAL A 84 -5.90 -3.26 1.47
N PHE A 85 -4.63 -3.09 1.83
CA PHE A 85 -3.53 -3.96 1.49
C PHE A 85 -3.23 -4.86 2.68
N ASN A 86 -3.67 -6.12 2.61
CA ASN A 86 -3.39 -7.10 3.67
C ASN A 86 -2.04 -7.73 3.42
N ILE A 87 -1.19 -7.75 4.43
CA ILE A 87 0.11 -8.42 4.37
C ILE A 87 -0.09 -9.90 4.67
N SER A 88 0.36 -10.76 3.76
CA SER A 88 0.32 -12.22 3.93
C SER A 88 1.67 -12.81 4.32
N SER A 89 2.76 -12.21 3.84
CA SER A 89 4.11 -12.68 4.13
C SER A 89 5.12 -11.54 3.96
N GLU A 90 6.08 -11.48 4.87
CA GLU A 90 7.20 -10.54 4.81
C GLU A 90 8.35 -11.16 4.01
N LEU A 91 8.88 -10.40 3.05
CA LEU A 91 10.07 -10.81 2.29
C LEU A 91 11.34 -10.49 3.07
N PHE A 92 11.39 -9.30 3.67
CA PHE A 92 12.41 -8.88 4.62
C PHE A 92 11.98 -7.61 5.36
N GLU A 93 12.61 -7.38 6.50
CA GLU A 93 12.57 -6.14 7.27
C GLU A 93 13.97 -5.81 7.79
N ARG A 94 14.32 -4.53 7.83
CA ARG A 94 15.58 -4.04 8.37
C ARG A 94 15.46 -2.59 8.83
N ASP A 95 16.37 -2.20 9.71
CA ASP A 95 16.54 -0.81 10.09
C ASP A 95 17.17 -0.01 8.94
N VAL A 96 16.54 1.12 8.62
CA VAL A 96 17.02 2.10 7.65
C VAL A 96 17.04 3.46 8.33
N GLU A 97 18.10 4.22 8.10
CA GLU A 97 18.24 5.55 8.69
C GLU A 97 17.14 6.50 8.20
N GLY A 98 16.54 7.24 9.13
CA GLY A 98 15.48 8.19 8.87
C GLY A 98 14.08 7.63 9.08
N THR A 99 13.08 8.46 8.75
CA THR A 99 11.66 8.10 8.89
C THR A 99 11.09 7.61 7.58
N MET A 100 10.19 6.63 7.65
CA MET A 100 9.39 6.20 6.49
C MET A 100 8.69 7.42 5.90
N ASN A 101 8.96 7.71 4.64
CA ASN A 101 8.38 8.87 3.95
C ASN A 101 7.69 8.49 2.62
N PHE A 102 7.70 7.21 2.28
CA PHE A 102 7.04 6.71 1.08
C PHE A 102 6.65 5.24 1.24
N VAL A 103 5.46 4.90 0.77
CA VAL A 103 5.02 3.51 0.61
C VAL A 103 4.73 3.28 -0.87
N SER A 104 5.33 2.25 -1.46
CA SER A 104 5.12 1.90 -2.87
C SER A 104 4.45 0.56 -3.00
N VAL A 105 3.34 0.51 -3.74
CA VAL A 105 2.57 -0.72 -3.97
C VAL A 105 2.70 -1.13 -5.44
N TYR A 106 2.97 -2.42 -5.63
CA TYR A 106 3.11 -3.08 -6.92
C TYR A 106 2.23 -4.32 -7.00
N TYR A 107 2.06 -4.84 -8.20
CA TYR A 107 1.46 -6.15 -8.43
C TYR A 107 2.32 -7.01 -9.36
N LEU A 108 2.25 -8.32 -9.16
CA LEU A 108 2.89 -9.33 -10.00
C LEU A 108 1.87 -9.97 -10.94
N GLU A 109 2.18 -10.03 -12.24
CA GLU A 109 1.23 -10.55 -13.24
C GLU A 109 1.21 -12.09 -13.30
N TYR A 110 2.37 -12.75 -13.21
CA TYR A 110 2.47 -14.19 -13.50
C TYR A 110 3.35 -15.01 -12.55
N SER A 111 4.19 -14.40 -11.72
CA SER A 111 5.16 -15.12 -10.87
C SER A 111 4.82 -15.06 -9.38
N LYS A 112 4.74 -16.23 -8.77
CA LYS A 112 4.53 -16.47 -7.33
C LYS A 112 5.31 -17.68 -6.82
N SER A 113 6.21 -18.25 -7.64
CA SER A 113 7.04 -19.35 -7.15
C SER A 113 7.92 -18.85 -6.00
N ASP A 114 8.27 -19.73 -5.07
CA ASP A 114 9.15 -19.37 -3.96
C ASP A 114 10.51 -18.86 -4.46
N GLU A 115 10.96 -19.38 -5.61
CA GLU A 115 12.17 -18.91 -6.29
C GLU A 115 12.02 -17.46 -6.78
N ASP A 116 10.91 -17.12 -7.42
CA ASP A 116 10.63 -15.74 -7.86
C ASP A 116 10.53 -14.78 -6.67
N LEU A 117 9.90 -15.19 -5.57
CA LEU A 117 9.79 -14.37 -4.37
C LEU A 117 11.15 -14.16 -3.69
N SER A 118 12.01 -15.18 -3.70
CA SER A 118 13.39 -15.07 -3.23
C SER A 118 14.21 -14.12 -4.12
N ASP A 119 14.10 -14.24 -5.43
CA ASP A 119 14.78 -13.36 -6.38
C ASP A 119 14.27 -11.91 -6.29
N LEU A 120 12.96 -11.71 -6.11
CA LEU A 120 12.34 -10.43 -5.81
C LEU A 120 12.96 -9.83 -4.54
N ALA A 121 12.98 -10.57 -3.43
CA ALA A 121 13.54 -10.12 -2.17
C ALA A 121 15.03 -9.74 -2.30
N MET A 122 15.81 -10.56 -3.01
CA MET A 122 17.23 -10.30 -3.26
C MET A 122 17.45 -9.04 -4.11
N VAL A 123 16.62 -8.77 -5.11
CA VAL A 123 16.74 -7.55 -5.93
C VAL A 123 16.30 -6.31 -5.16
N VAL A 124 15.18 -6.40 -4.44
CA VAL A 124 14.62 -5.26 -3.70
C VAL A 124 15.53 -4.86 -2.54
N SER A 125 16.10 -5.83 -1.81
CA SER A 125 17.00 -5.57 -0.67
C SER A 125 18.29 -4.82 -1.04
N LYS A 126 18.72 -4.84 -2.31
CA LYS A 126 19.84 -4.01 -2.80
C LYS A 126 19.57 -2.52 -2.77
N ASN A 127 18.31 -2.09 -2.72
CA ASN A 127 17.97 -0.70 -2.49
C ASN A 127 17.94 -0.46 -0.99
N ASP A 128 19.04 0.04 -0.43
CA ASP A 128 19.29 0.34 0.98
C ASP A 128 18.20 1.19 1.66
N ARG A 129 17.38 1.91 0.90
CA ARG A 129 16.28 2.75 1.42
C ARG A 129 15.00 1.99 1.73
N VAL A 130 14.85 0.78 1.21
CA VAL A 130 13.67 -0.06 1.50
C VAL A 130 13.87 -0.66 2.88
N SER A 131 13.03 -0.28 3.84
CA SER A 131 13.07 -0.81 5.21
C SER A 131 12.32 -2.14 5.30
N LYS A 132 11.18 -2.24 4.61
CA LYS A 132 10.36 -3.43 4.62
C LYS A 132 9.80 -3.74 3.23
N ALA A 133 9.78 -5.02 2.88
CA ALA A 133 9.13 -5.50 1.68
C ALA A 133 8.24 -6.68 2.05
N SER A 134 6.99 -6.62 1.62
CA SER A 134 5.99 -7.62 1.96
C SER A 134 5.11 -7.96 0.77
N THR A 135 4.57 -9.18 0.78
CA THR A 135 3.57 -9.65 -0.19
C THR A 135 2.21 -9.71 0.46
N GLY A 136 1.17 -9.61 -0.37
CA GLY A 136 -0.18 -9.49 0.15
C GLY A 136 -1.27 -9.56 -0.89
N ASN A 137 -2.48 -9.22 -0.44
CA ASN A 137 -3.61 -8.99 -1.31
C ASN A 137 -4.18 -7.59 -1.09
N MET A 138 -5.07 -7.19 -2.00
CA MET A 138 -5.76 -5.92 -1.97
C MET A 138 -7.27 -6.14 -2.00
N LEU A 139 -7.97 -5.41 -1.14
CA LEU A 139 -9.41 -5.21 -1.20
C LEU A 139 -9.71 -3.75 -1.56
N THR A 140 -10.84 -3.53 -2.22
CA THR A 140 -11.30 -2.19 -2.61
C THR A 140 -12.70 -1.96 -2.08
N PHE A 141 -12.94 -0.75 -1.57
CA PHE A 141 -14.23 -0.33 -1.04
C PHE A 141 -14.64 0.96 -1.75
N SER A 142 -15.83 0.97 -2.32
CA SER A 142 -16.39 2.12 -3.01
C SER A 142 -17.91 2.00 -3.04
N SER A 143 -18.64 3.10 -2.90
CA SER A 143 -20.08 3.13 -3.19
C SER A 143 -20.35 3.03 -4.69
N GLU A 144 -19.37 3.40 -5.53
CA GLU A 144 -19.38 3.23 -6.98
C GLU A 144 -18.27 2.25 -7.38
N PRO A 145 -18.54 0.92 -7.38
CA PRO A 145 -17.53 -0.05 -7.72
C PRO A 145 -17.10 0.08 -9.19
N SER A 146 -15.84 -0.24 -9.46
CA SER A 146 -15.32 -0.27 -10.83
C SER A 146 -16.08 -1.27 -11.68
N LYS A 147 -16.30 -0.94 -12.97
CA LYS A 147 -16.90 -1.86 -13.94
C LYS A 147 -16.02 -3.09 -14.21
N PHE A 148 -14.71 -2.95 -14.00
CA PHE A 148 -13.74 -4.01 -14.22
C PHE A 148 -13.11 -4.42 -12.90
N THR A 149 -13.15 -5.72 -12.62
CA THR A 149 -12.41 -6.30 -11.50
C THR A 149 -10.92 -6.22 -11.79
N PHE A 150 -10.14 -5.69 -10.85
CA PHE A 150 -8.70 -5.68 -10.95
C PHE A 150 -8.15 -7.12 -10.83
N PRO A 151 -7.51 -7.68 -11.86
CA PRO A 151 -7.23 -9.11 -11.94
C PRO A 151 -6.08 -9.56 -11.04
N TYR A 152 -5.24 -8.63 -10.60
CA TYR A 152 -4.01 -8.94 -9.87
C TYR A 152 -4.11 -8.75 -8.36
N SER A 153 -5.31 -8.50 -7.82
CA SER A 153 -5.52 -8.12 -6.40
C SER A 153 -4.89 -9.09 -5.38
N ASN A 154 -4.67 -10.35 -5.74
CA ASN A 154 -4.05 -11.34 -4.85
C ASN A 154 -2.51 -11.36 -4.89
N ASN A 155 -1.88 -10.55 -5.73
CA ASN A 155 -0.44 -10.62 -6.03
C ASN A 155 0.26 -9.28 -5.70
N MET A 156 -0.07 -8.68 -4.55
CA MET A 156 0.48 -7.37 -4.17
C MET A 156 1.88 -7.50 -3.59
N VAL A 157 2.70 -6.48 -3.84
CA VAL A 157 3.97 -6.24 -3.17
C VAL A 157 3.96 -4.82 -2.60
N VAL A 158 4.19 -4.68 -1.30
CA VAL A 158 4.22 -3.40 -0.58
C VAL A 158 5.66 -3.15 -0.12
N LEU A 159 6.19 -1.99 -0.48
CA LEU A 159 7.52 -1.54 -0.06
C LEU A 159 7.40 -0.32 0.85
N GLU A 160 7.91 -0.42 2.07
CA GLU A 160 8.14 0.72 2.94
C GLU A 160 9.52 1.32 2.65
N VAL A 161 9.59 2.64 2.44
CA VAL A 161 10.83 3.33 2.06
C VAL A 161 11.09 4.51 2.99
N SER A 162 12.31 4.53 3.53
CA SER A 162 12.83 5.59 4.39
C SER A 162 13.95 6.33 3.66
N SER A 163 13.81 7.66 3.54
CA SER A 163 14.75 8.48 2.78
C SER A 163 14.66 9.94 3.18
N GLN A 164 15.79 10.63 3.33
CA GLN A 164 15.79 12.10 3.52
C GLN A 164 15.60 12.88 2.22
N LYS A 165 15.58 12.19 1.06
CA LYS A 165 15.38 12.82 -0.26
C LYS A 165 13.91 13.14 -0.53
N SER A 166 13.67 14.04 -1.49
CA SER A 166 12.33 14.39 -1.96
C SER A 166 11.52 13.18 -2.45
N HIS A 167 10.20 13.22 -2.32
CA HIS A 167 9.31 12.15 -2.80
C HIS A 167 9.49 11.83 -4.28
N GLN A 168 9.77 12.84 -5.12
CA GLN A 168 10.09 12.62 -6.55
C GLN A 168 11.34 11.77 -6.75
N SER A 169 12.37 12.00 -5.94
CA SER A 169 13.59 11.20 -5.96
C SER A 169 13.30 9.76 -5.50
N VAL A 170 12.55 9.61 -4.41
CA VAL A 170 12.14 8.30 -3.86
C VAL A 170 11.38 7.50 -4.91
N ASN A 171 10.37 8.09 -5.56
CA ASN A 171 9.62 7.44 -6.62
C ASN A 171 10.52 6.96 -7.77
N LYS A 172 11.51 7.76 -8.18
CA LYS A 172 12.49 7.36 -9.20
C LYS A 172 13.32 6.15 -8.76
N TYR A 173 13.70 6.05 -7.49
CA TYR A 173 14.39 4.88 -6.96
C TYR A 173 13.50 3.64 -6.93
N CYS A 174 12.24 3.79 -6.51
CA CYS A 174 11.24 2.73 -6.53
C CYS A 174 11.03 2.19 -7.96
N GLU A 175 10.91 3.06 -8.97
CA GLU A 175 10.84 2.66 -10.38
C GLU A 175 12.10 1.98 -10.90
N MET A 176 13.28 2.39 -10.41
CA MET A 176 14.53 1.72 -10.74
C MET A 176 14.60 0.31 -10.13
N THR A 177 14.19 0.14 -8.87
CA THR A 177 14.04 -1.17 -8.23
C THR A 177 13.09 -2.04 -9.02
N ARG A 178 11.93 -1.51 -9.43
CA ARG A 178 10.96 -2.22 -10.28
C ARG A 178 11.58 -2.72 -11.58
N ARG A 179 12.30 -1.87 -12.30
CA ARG A 179 12.99 -2.28 -13.55
C ARG A 179 14.03 -3.36 -13.31
N ASN A 180 14.75 -3.32 -12.18
CA ASN A 180 15.72 -4.35 -11.83
C ASN A 180 15.04 -5.69 -11.55
N VAL A 181 13.87 -5.69 -10.92
CA VAL A 181 13.05 -6.88 -10.73
C VAL A 181 12.59 -7.43 -12.08
N CYS A 182 12.10 -6.58 -12.99
CA CYS A 182 11.72 -7.02 -14.34
C CYS A 182 12.88 -7.61 -15.15
N ARG A 183 14.11 -7.12 -14.95
CA ARG A 183 15.31 -7.70 -15.60
C ARG A 183 15.64 -9.11 -15.11
N LYS A 184 15.09 -9.54 -13.97
CA LYS A 184 15.16 -10.93 -13.50
C LYS A 184 14.04 -11.82 -14.07
N GLY A 185 13.19 -11.30 -14.95
CA GLY A 185 12.07 -12.05 -15.52
C GLY A 185 10.79 -11.95 -14.70
N ILE A 186 10.78 -11.20 -13.60
CA ILE A 186 9.62 -11.01 -12.73
C ILE A 186 8.83 -9.79 -13.19
N THR A 187 7.67 -10.00 -13.81
CA THR A 187 6.80 -8.91 -14.26
C THR A 187 6.12 -8.24 -13.07
N MET A 188 6.73 -7.14 -12.62
CA MET A 188 6.25 -6.30 -11.52
C MET A 188 5.86 -4.92 -12.05
N THR A 189 4.61 -4.54 -11.84
CA THR A 189 4.04 -3.28 -12.34
C THR A 189 3.62 -2.40 -11.17
N ASN A 190 3.89 -1.10 -11.28
CA ASN A 190 3.52 -0.13 -10.25
C ASN A 190 1.99 -0.03 -10.20
N MET A 191 1.42 -0.04 -9.00
CA MET A 191 0.03 0.27 -8.77
C MET A 191 -0.09 1.72 -8.31
N VAL A 192 0.45 2.01 -7.13
CA VAL A 192 0.33 3.33 -6.50
C VAL A 192 1.57 3.62 -5.66
N GLY A 193 2.09 4.84 -5.79
CA GLY A 193 3.05 5.41 -4.84
C GLY A 193 2.34 6.34 -3.86
N LEU A 194 2.61 6.17 -2.57
CA LEU A 194 2.02 6.94 -1.47
C LEU A 194 3.12 7.78 -0.81
N SER A 195 3.15 9.07 -1.14
CA SER A 195 4.10 10.03 -0.55
C SER A 195 3.58 10.52 0.78
N ILE A 196 4.32 10.28 1.87
CA ILE A 196 3.89 10.68 3.22
C ILE A 196 4.17 12.15 3.43
N LEU A 197 3.11 12.94 3.61
CA LEU A 197 3.20 14.37 3.87
C LEU A 197 3.30 14.67 5.36
N GLU A 198 2.57 13.91 6.18
CA GLU A 198 2.50 14.12 7.63
C GLU A 198 2.23 12.80 8.36
N LYS A 199 2.85 12.61 9.52
CA LYS A 199 2.49 11.54 10.46
C LYS A 199 1.46 12.09 11.45
N LEU A 200 0.30 11.45 11.49
CA LEU A 200 -0.84 11.84 12.32
C LEU A 200 -0.86 11.07 13.65
N LYS A 201 -0.57 9.77 13.63
CA LYS A 201 -0.47 8.88 14.79
C LYS A 201 0.82 8.07 14.70
#